data_AF-A0A9X0MJY9-F1
#
_entry.id   AF-A0A9X0MJY9-F1
#
_cell.length_a   1.000
_cell.length_b   1.000
_cell.length_c   1.000
_cell.angle_alpha   90.00
_cell.angle_beta   90.00
_cell.angle_gamma   90.00
#
_symmetry.space_group_name_H-M   'P 1'
#
loop_
_entity.id
_entity.type
_entity.pdbx_description
1 polymer ?
#
loop_
_entity_poly.entity_id
_entity_poly.type
_entity_poly.pdbx_seq_one_letter_code
_entity_poly.pdbx_strand_id
1 'polypeptide(L)'
;MKNAIIVEKMIQQIRQHAKDRAKSVARGAETPHLAGLLLQKYGQGVIDTINELYSTPRASDEIYKVLDEETAKIDPEWKLHNKQRWSGHPADICIK
;
A
#
# COMPACT_ATOMS: atom_id res chain seq x y z
N MET A 1 -11.00 -14.90 -17.82
CA MET A 1 -10.26 -15.91 -17.01
C MET A 1 -8.80 -15.54 -16.77
N LYS A 2 -7.97 -15.24 -17.79
CA LYS A 2 -6.53 -14.90 -17.58
C LYS A 2 -6.31 -13.66 -16.70
N ASN A 3 -7.15 -12.63 -16.84
CA ASN A 3 -7.00 -11.37 -16.10
C ASN A 3 -7.19 -11.55 -14.58
N ALA A 4 -8.12 -12.44 -14.18
CA ALA A 4 -8.42 -12.71 -12.78
C ALA A 4 -7.24 -13.36 -12.05
N ILE A 5 -6.49 -14.26 -12.72
CA ILE A 5 -5.32 -14.93 -12.12
C ILE A 5 -4.20 -13.92 -11.84
N ILE A 6 -3.96 -12.96 -12.74
CA ILE A 6 -2.93 -11.94 -12.54
C ILE A 6 -3.30 -11.04 -11.37
N VAL A 7 -4.55 -10.57 -11.32
CA VAL A 7 -5.05 -9.74 -10.21
C VAL A 7 -4.91 -10.48 -8.87
N GLU A 8 -5.30 -11.75 -8.81
CA GLU A 8 -5.17 -12.56 -7.59
C GLU A 8 -3.71 -12.72 -7.16
N LYS A 9 -2.79 -12.96 -8.10
CA LYS A 9 -1.35 -13.03 -7.81
C LYS A 9 -0.81 -11.70 -7.28
N MET A 10 -1.25 -10.57 -7.84
CA MET A 10 -0.85 -9.25 -7.34
C MET A 10 -1.38 -8.99 -5.93
N ILE A 11 -2.62 -9.39 -5.64
CA ILE A 11 -3.20 -9.34 -4.29
C ILE A 11 -2.36 -10.16 -3.31
N GLN A 12 -1.96 -11.38 -3.68
CA GLN A 12 -1.11 -12.22 -2.83
C GLN A 12 0.25 -11.56 -2.56
N GLN A 13 0.87 -10.93 -3.57
CA GLN A 13 2.11 -10.19 -3.39
C GLN A 13 1.97 -8.99 -2.46
N ILE A 14 0.88 -8.22 -2.57
CA ILE A 14 0.61 -7.09 -1.66
C ILE A 14 0.47 -7.58 -0.22
N ARG A 15 -0.30 -8.66 0.01
CA ARG A 15 -0.46 -9.24 1.35
C ARG A 15 0.87 -9.74 1.92
N GLN A 16 1.70 -10.36 1.08
CA GLN A 16 3.01 -10.81 1.51
C GLN A 16 3.92 -9.62 1.86
N HIS A 17 3.92 -8.57 1.05
CA HIS A 17 4.67 -7.35 1.34
C HIS A 17 4.18 -6.70 2.65
N ALA A 18 2.87 -6.59 2.85
CA ALA A 18 2.27 -6.08 4.08
C ALA A 18 2.68 -6.88 5.32
N LYS A 19 2.68 -8.22 5.21
CA LYS A 19 3.13 -9.11 6.29
C LYS A 19 4.59 -8.86 6.68
N ASP A 20 5.46 -8.65 5.70
CA ASP A 20 6.89 -8.43 5.97
C ASP A 20 7.17 -7.03 6.53
N ARG A 21 6.36 -6.02 6.15
CA ARG A 21 6.33 -4.70 6.81
C ARG A 21 5.83 -4.80 8.24
N ALA A 22 4.73 -5.51 8.50
CA ALA A 22 4.21 -5.73 9.85
C ALA A 22 5.24 -6.42 10.77
N LYS A 23 6.01 -7.38 10.26
CA LYS A 23 7.14 -7.97 11.01
C LYS A 23 8.24 -6.95 11.30
N SER A 24 8.53 -6.05 10.35
CA SER A 24 9.52 -5.00 10.55
C SER A 24 9.09 -3.97 11.60
N VAL A 25 7.80 -3.66 11.66
CA VAL A 25 7.21 -2.87 12.75
C VAL A 25 7.30 -3.62 14.08
N ALA A 26 6.90 -4.90 14.12
CA ALA A 26 6.90 -5.69 15.35
C ALA A 26 8.30 -5.85 15.97
N ARG A 27 9.36 -5.88 15.16
CA ARG A 27 10.76 -5.93 15.64
C ARG A 27 11.39 -4.54 15.87
N GLY A 28 10.63 -3.46 15.72
CA GLY A 28 11.08 -2.07 15.94
C GLY A 28 11.99 -1.49 14.85
N ALA A 29 12.08 -2.13 13.68
CA ALA A 29 12.92 -1.64 12.57
C ALA A 29 12.23 -0.56 11.72
N GLU A 30 10.90 -0.54 11.71
CA GLU A 30 10.08 0.45 11.01
C GLU A 30 9.00 1.00 11.97
N THR A 31 8.62 2.26 11.82
CA THR A 31 7.40 2.76 12.46
C THR A 31 6.17 2.33 11.65
N PRO A 32 4.98 2.21 12.28
CA PRO A 32 3.72 2.00 11.55
C PRO A 32 3.55 2.98 10.38
N HIS A 33 3.80 4.27 10.61
CA HIS A 33 3.68 5.32 9.60
C HIS A 33 4.63 5.08 8.39
N LEU A 34 5.90 4.77 8.63
CA LEU A 34 6.84 4.45 7.55
C LEU A 34 6.41 3.19 6.80
N ALA A 35 6.09 2.12 7.52
CA ALA A 35 5.69 0.83 6.95
C ALA A 35 4.43 0.95 6.09
N GLY A 36 3.43 1.71 6.57
CA GLY A 36 2.20 2.02 5.82
C GLY A 36 2.50 2.78 4.53
N LEU A 37 3.34 3.82 4.58
CA LEU A 37 3.75 4.56 3.39
C LEU A 37 4.44 3.66 2.35
N LEU A 38 5.39 2.82 2.79
CA LEU A 38 6.12 1.94 1.88
C LEU A 38 5.18 0.94 1.20
N LEU A 39 4.23 0.37 1.94
CA LEU A 39 3.21 -0.51 1.36
C LEU A 39 2.32 0.24 0.35
N GLN A 40 1.88 1.45 0.66
CA GLN A 40 1.08 2.27 -0.26
C GLN A 40 1.82 2.56 -1.57
N LYS A 41 3.11 2.93 -1.51
CA LYS A 41 3.90 3.21 -2.71
C LYS A 41 4.15 1.96 -3.54
N TYR A 42 4.39 0.83 -2.89
CA TYR A 42 4.49 -0.47 -3.56
C TYR A 42 3.18 -0.81 -4.27
N GLY A 43 2.05 -0.74 -3.57
CA GLY A 43 0.73 -1.05 -4.12
C GLY A 43 0.29 -0.11 -5.23
N GLN A 44 0.61 1.18 -5.15
CA GLN A 44 0.33 2.14 -6.22
C GLN A 44 1.02 1.74 -7.53
N GLY A 45 2.30 1.34 -7.48
CA GLY A 45 3.02 0.88 -8.67
C GLY A 45 2.40 -0.38 -9.30
N VAL A 46 1.89 -1.30 -8.47
CA VAL A 46 1.16 -2.49 -8.93
C VAL A 46 -0.16 -2.09 -9.61
N ILE A 47 -0.92 -1.18 -8.99
CA ILE A 47 -2.18 -0.65 -9.52
C ILE A 47 -1.97 0.01 -10.89
N ASP A 48 -0.98 0.91 -10.98
CA ASP A 48 -0.66 1.63 -12.22
C ASP A 48 -0.31 0.65 -13.34
N THR A 49 0.51 -0.36 -13.03
CA THR A 49 0.90 -1.40 -13.99
C THR A 49 -0.31 -2.20 -14.49
N ILE A 50 -1.20 -2.60 -13.59
CA ILE A 50 -2.39 -3.40 -13.94
C ILE A 50 -3.36 -2.57 -14.80
N ASN A 51 -3.57 -1.31 -14.46
CA ASN A 51 -4.45 -0.43 -15.23
C ASN A 51 -3.90 -0.18 -16.64
N GLU A 52 -2.58 -0.02 -16.77
CA GLU A 52 -1.92 0.10 -18.07
C GLU A 52 -2.09 -1.19 -18.91
N LEU A 53 -1.78 -2.36 -18.33
CA LEU A 53 -1.84 -3.65 -19.04
C LEU A 53 -3.24 -4.02 -19.55
N TYR A 54 -4.29 -3.58 -18.86
CA TYR A 54 -5.68 -3.86 -19.25
C TYR A 54 -6.39 -2.65 -19.86
N SER A 55 -5.69 -1.52 -20.00
CA SER A 55 -6.22 -0.26 -20.53
C SER A 55 -7.53 0.17 -19.87
N THR A 56 -7.67 -0.08 -18.56
CA THR A 56 -8.86 0.30 -17.79
C THR A 56 -8.51 0.53 -16.32
N PRO A 57 -8.99 1.62 -15.71
CA PRO A 57 -8.75 1.89 -14.29
C PRO A 57 -9.48 0.92 -13.35
N ARG A 58 -10.49 0.19 -13.85
CA ARG A 58 -11.26 -0.76 -13.06
C ARG A 58 -10.59 -2.12 -12.90
N ALA A 59 -9.51 -2.38 -13.63
CA ALA A 59 -8.80 -3.66 -13.54
C ALA A 59 -8.13 -3.84 -12.17
N SER A 60 -7.84 -2.74 -11.47
CA SER A 60 -7.19 -2.74 -10.17
C SER A 60 -8.13 -2.59 -8.96
N ASP A 61 -9.45 -2.53 -9.13
CA ASP A 61 -10.38 -2.18 -8.03
C ASP A 61 -10.20 -3.08 -6.79
N GLU A 62 -10.11 -4.41 -7.01
CA GLU A 62 -9.87 -5.37 -5.93
C GLU A 62 -8.47 -5.24 -5.30
N ILE A 63 -7.47 -4.87 -6.11
CA ILE A 63 -6.10 -4.62 -5.63
C ILE A 63 -6.09 -3.40 -4.72
N TYR A 64 -6.76 -2.32 -5.13
CA TYR A 64 -6.91 -1.10 -4.36
C TYR A 64 -7.57 -1.37 -3.00
N LYS A 65 -8.69 -2.12 -3.01
CA LYS A 65 -9.39 -2.49 -1.78
C LYS A 65 -8.48 -3.24 -0.80
N VAL A 66 -7.76 -4.26 -1.28
CA VAL A 66 -6.84 -5.04 -0.43
C VAL A 66 -5.69 -4.17 0.07
N LEU A 67 -5.15 -3.27 -0.77
CA LEU A 67 -4.08 -2.37 -0.37
C LEU A 67 -4.52 -1.46 0.79
N ASP A 68 -5.70 -0.86 0.70
CA ASP A 68 -6.28 -0.02 1.75
C ASP A 68 -6.48 -0.82 3.06
N GLU A 69 -7.01 -2.03 2.97
CA GLU A 69 -7.23 -2.93 4.12
C GLU A 69 -5.91 -3.33 4.80
N GLU A 70 -4.91 -3.75 4.02
CA GLU A 70 -3.60 -4.16 4.57
C GLU A 70 -2.82 -2.95 5.12
N THR A 71 -2.95 -1.78 4.50
CA THR A 71 -2.34 -0.54 5.02
C THR A 71 -2.96 -0.18 6.36
N ALA A 72 -4.29 -0.25 6.50
CA ALA A 72 -4.99 0.04 7.75
C ALA A 72 -4.63 -0.91 8.91
N LYS A 73 -4.23 -2.15 8.61
CA LYS A 73 -3.74 -3.10 9.63
C LYS A 73 -2.38 -2.71 10.20
N ILE A 74 -1.53 -2.10 9.37
CA ILE A 74 -0.18 -1.67 9.77
C ILE A 74 -0.24 -0.29 10.43
N ASP A 75 -0.93 0.64 9.78
CA ASP A 75 -1.09 2.02 10.19
C ASP A 75 -2.58 2.38 10.23
N PRO A 76 -3.25 2.23 11.39
CA PRO A 76 -4.67 2.53 11.53
C PRO A 76 -5.04 3.98 11.18
N GLU A 77 -4.09 4.90 11.32
CA GLU A 77 -4.27 6.33 11.05
C GLU A 77 -3.71 6.75 9.69
N TRP A 78 -3.43 5.80 8.79
CA TRP A 78 -2.73 6.07 7.53
C TRP A 78 -3.31 7.21 6.70
N LYS A 79 -4.64 7.41 6.73
CA LYS A 79 -5.30 8.51 6.01
C LYS A 79 -4.91 9.87 6.57
N LEU A 80 -4.87 9.97 7.91
CA LEU A 80 -4.42 11.17 8.61
C LEU A 80 -2.93 11.40 8.36
N HIS A 81 -2.11 10.36 8.54
CA HIS A 81 -0.68 10.42 8.30
C HIS A 81 -0.33 10.81 6.86
N ASN A 82 -1.06 10.28 5.86
CA ASN A 82 -0.89 10.67 4.47
C ASN A 82 -1.24 12.15 4.26
N LYS A 83 -2.36 12.62 4.82
CA LYS A 83 -2.74 14.04 4.75
C LYS A 83 -1.67 14.94 5.37
N GLN A 84 -1.22 14.60 6.58
CA GLN A 84 -0.22 15.37 7.32
C GLN A 84 1.11 15.46 6.54
N ARG A 85 1.59 14.32 6.00
CA ARG A 85 2.81 14.25 5.19
C ARG A 85 2.79 15.25 4.02
N TRP A 86 1.70 15.28 3.26
CA TRP A 86 1.59 16.15 2.08
C TRP A 86 1.24 17.60 2.42
N SER A 87 0.73 17.87 3.63
CA SER A 87 0.59 19.23 4.14
C SER A 87 1.90 19.80 4.71
N GLY A 88 2.83 18.92 5.10
CA GLY A 88 4.15 19.27 5.60
C GLY A 88 5.04 19.89 4.52
N HIS A 89 5.78 20.93 4.89
CA HIS A 89 6.75 21.60 4.03
C HIS A 89 8.07 21.77 4.82
N PRO A 90 9.05 20.86 4.67
CA PRO A 90 9.09 19.74 3.71
C PRO A 90 8.14 18.59 4.07
N ALA A 91 7.78 17.78 3.07
CA ALA A 91 7.02 16.56 3.28
C ALA A 91 7.92 15.49 3.93
N ASP A 92 7.50 14.96 5.09
CA ASP A 92 8.30 14.02 5.89
C ASP A 92 7.38 13.00 6.62
N ILE A 93 7.96 11.87 7.00
CA ILE A 93 7.34 10.82 7.83
C ILE A 93 7.52 11.08 9.32
N CYS A 94 8.54 11.85 9.71
CA CYS A 94 8.77 12.29 11.07
C CYS A 94 7.96 13.56 11.34
N ILE A 95 6.66 13.40 11.57
CA ILE A 95 5.86 14.49 12.10
C ILE A 95 6.37 14.74 13.53
N LYS A 96 7.07 15.87 13.73
CA LYS A 96 7.45 16.37 15.05
C LYS A 96 6.23 16.87 15.81
#